data_AF-A0A4Q6CAL0-F1
#
_entry.id   AF-A0A4Q6CAL0-F1
#
_cell.length_a   1.000
_cell.length_b   1.000
_cell.length_c   1.000
_cell.angle_alpha   90.00
_cell.angle_beta   90.00
_cell.angle_gamma   90.00
#
_symmetry.space_group_name_H-M   'P 1'
#
loop_
_entity.id
_entity.type
_entity.pdbx_description
1 polymer ?
#
loop_
_entity_poly.entity_id
_entity_poly.type
_entity_poly.pdbx_seq_one_letter_code
_entity_poly.pdbx_strand_id
1 'polypeptide(L)' 'ELDKGKGNKIIEIPKAKLGTERVVAVAAVSPGGTLLVKSGQRTMTLSFKDLDEYVGARASRGGLLPRGWQKVDGLDVQ' A
#
# COMPACT_ATOMS: atom_id res chain seq x y z
N GLU A 1 -23.12 3.82 -2.48
CA GLU A 1 -22.05 3.30 -1.59
C GLU A 1 -22.69 2.60 -0.39
N LEU A 2 -21.93 1.83 0.38
CA LEU A 2 -22.48 1.05 1.50
C LEU A 2 -22.55 1.93 2.76
N ASP A 3 -23.75 2.15 3.29
CA ASP A 3 -23.94 2.93 4.52
C ASP A 3 -23.28 2.25 5.74
N LYS A 4 -23.22 0.92 5.76
CA LYS A 4 -22.63 0.08 6.82
C LYS A 4 -22.22 -1.29 6.24
N GLY A 5 -21.31 -2.00 6.91
CA GLY A 5 -20.96 -3.39 6.62
C GLY A 5 -19.46 -3.62 6.43
N LYS A 6 -19.09 -4.85 6.04
CA LYS A 6 -17.68 -5.28 5.85
C LYS A 6 -16.94 -4.47 4.76
N GLY A 7 -17.68 -3.72 3.95
CA GLY A 7 -17.13 -2.91 2.86
C GLY A 7 -16.67 -3.74 1.66
N ASN A 8 -16.16 -3.04 0.67
CA ASN A 8 -15.59 -3.64 -0.53
C ASN A 8 -14.10 -3.93 -0.33
N LYS A 9 -13.62 -5.03 -0.92
CA LYS A 9 -12.21 -5.41 -0.84
C LYS A 9 -11.33 -4.38 -1.55
N ILE A 10 -10.28 -3.91 -0.87
CA ILE A 10 -9.29 -2.95 -1.40
C ILE A 10 -8.12 -3.70 -2.03
N ILE A 11 -7.50 -4.61 -1.27
CA ILE A 11 -6.37 -5.45 -1.68
C ILE A 11 -6.63 -6.91 -1.29
N GLU A 12 -6.19 -7.86 -2.12
CA GLU A 12 -6.29 -9.29 -1.84
C GLU A 12 -5.15 -9.77 -0.95
N ILE A 13 -5.50 -10.41 0.16
CA ILE A 13 -4.60 -11.25 0.94
C ILE A 13 -5.08 -12.69 0.79
N PRO A 14 -4.29 -13.59 0.17
CA PRO A 14 -4.71 -14.98 -0.02
C PRO A 14 -5.10 -15.63 1.31
N LYS A 15 -6.16 -16.43 1.31
CA LYS A 15 -6.68 -17.08 2.54
C LYS A 15 -5.60 -17.84 3.32
N ALA A 16 -4.70 -18.53 2.62
CA ALA A 16 -3.58 -19.26 3.21
C ALA A 16 -2.54 -18.38 3.92
N LYS A 17 -2.55 -17.07 3.68
CA LYS A 17 -1.61 -16.08 4.21
C LYS A 17 -2.23 -15.15 5.26
N LEU A 18 -3.50 -15.32 5.61
CA LEU A 18 -4.19 -14.45 6.58
C LEU A 18 -3.56 -14.44 7.98
N GLY A 19 -2.80 -15.47 8.35
CA GLY A 19 -2.05 -15.50 9.62
C GLY A 19 -0.69 -14.80 9.58
N THR A 20 -0.18 -14.46 8.39
CA THR A 20 1.18 -13.94 8.19
C THR A 20 1.23 -12.59 7.49
N GLU A 21 0.24 -12.29 6.65
CA GLU A 21 0.14 -11.06 5.87
C GLU A 21 -1.06 -10.24 6.37
N ARG A 22 -0.88 -8.92 6.44
CA ARG A 22 -1.92 -7.96 6.81
C ARG A 22 -1.68 -6.64 6.10
N VAL A 23 -2.73 -5.83 5.97
CA VAL A 23 -2.58 -4.43 5.55
C VAL A 23 -1.90 -3.67 6.70
N VAL A 24 -0.73 -3.10 6.44
CA VAL A 24 0.05 -2.36 7.44
C VAL A 24 -0.34 -0.88 7.50
N ALA A 25 -0.61 -0.29 6.34
CA ALA A 25 -0.94 1.13 6.22
C ALA A 25 -1.76 1.38 4.94
N VAL A 26 -2.49 2.49 4.94
CA VAL A 26 -3.24 3.01 3.79
C VAL A 26 -2.99 4.51 3.74
N ALA A 27 -2.74 5.04 2.54
CA ALA A 27 -2.51 6.45 2.30
C ALA A 27 -3.26 6.89 1.04
N ALA A 28 -3.80 8.11 1.05
CA ALA A 28 -4.36 8.76 -0.12
C ALA A 28 -3.36 9.80 -0.61
N VAL A 29 -2.88 9.65 -1.85
CA VAL A 29 -1.89 10.55 -2.45
C VAL A 29 -2.57 11.33 -3.56
N SER A 30 -2.57 12.65 -3.47
CA SER A 30 -3.08 13.53 -4.52
C SER A 30 -2.09 13.60 -5.70
N PRO A 31 -2.56 13.92 -6.92
CA PRO A 31 -1.67 14.24 -8.03
C PRO A 31 -0.63 15.29 -7.62
N GLY A 32 0.64 15.05 -7.93
CA GLY A 32 1.77 15.90 -7.51
C GLY A 32 2.26 15.68 -6.07
N GLY A 33 1.54 14.91 -5.26
CA GLY A 33 1.96 14.51 -3.93
C GLY A 33 3.06 13.45 -3.95
N THR A 34 3.68 13.24 -2.79
CA THR A 34 4.78 12.29 -2.63
C THR A 34 4.48 11.33 -1.49
N LEU A 35 4.66 10.02 -1.73
CA LEU A 35 4.50 8.99 -0.71
C LEU A 35 5.85 8.68 -0.07
N LEU A 36 5.91 8.74 1.26
CA LEU A 36 7.04 8.29 2.05
C LEU A 36 6.75 6.92 2.65
N VAL A 37 7.58 5.93 2.31
CA VAL A 37 7.53 4.57 2.86
C VAL A 37 8.59 4.42 3.95
N LYS A 38 8.16 4.23 5.19
CA LYS A 38 9.04 4.06 6.36
C LYS A 38 9.34 2.57 6.57
N SER A 39 10.63 2.23 6.63
CA SER A 39 11.14 0.86 6.84
C SER A 39 12.33 0.93 7.82
N GLY A 40 12.05 0.70 9.09
CA GLY A 40 12.98 0.94 10.20
C GLY A 40 13.48 2.38 10.23
N GLN A 41 14.80 2.55 10.13
CA GLN A 41 15.46 3.85 10.10
C GLN A 41 15.54 4.47 8.70
N ARG A 42 15.06 3.77 7.67
CA ARG A 42 15.13 4.21 6.28
C ARG A 42 13.77 4.69 5.80
N THR A 43 13.79 5.73 4.97
CA THR A 43 12.60 6.23 4.27
C THR A 43 12.85 6.16 2.76
N MET A 44 11.93 5.54 2.03
CA MET A 44 11.90 5.57 0.58
C MET A 44 10.86 6.58 0.14
N THR A 45 11.21 7.40 -0.83
CA THR A 45 10.32 8.41 -1.39
C THR A 45 9.85 7.95 -2.75
N LEU A 46 8.54 7.95 -2.97
CA LEU A 46 7.91 7.63 -4.25
C LEU A 46 7.14 8.88 -4.70
N SER A 47 7.52 9.44 -5.84
CA SER A 47 6.73 10.50 -6.47
C SER A 47 5.40 9.93 -6.97
N PHE A 48 4.41 10.79 -7.21
CA PHE A 48 3.13 10.35 -7.78
C PHE A 48 3.31 9.51 -9.07
N LYS A 49 4.30 9.83 -9.90
CA LYS A 49 4.60 9.09 -11.13
C LYS A 49 5.20 7.71 -10.84
N ASP A 50 6.03 7.56 -9.82
CA ASP A 50 6.59 6.26 -9.44
C ASP A 50 5.50 5.30 -8.92
N LEU A 51 4.37 5.84 -8.44
CA LEU A 51 3.23 5.02 -8.03
C LEU A 51 2.54 4.33 -9.21
N ASP A 52 2.71 4.81 -10.45
CA ASP A 52 2.09 4.21 -11.64
C ASP A 52 2.49 2.74 -11.80
N GLU A 53 3.70 2.36 -11.38
CA GLU A 53 4.17 0.95 -11.40
C GLU A 53 3.38 0.03 -10.46
N TYR A 54 2.71 0.59 -9.46
CA TYR A 54 1.95 -0.13 -8.44
C TYR A 54 0.43 0.03 -8.62
N VAL A 55 -0.01 0.82 -9.59
CA VAL A 55 -1.43 0.97 -9.94
C VAL A 55 -1.93 -0.32 -10.55
N GLY A 56 -3.08 -0.80 -10.08
CA GLY A 56 -3.70 -2.00 -10.58
C GLY A 56 -5.19 -2.04 -10.26
N ALA A 57 -5.87 -3.08 -10.77
CA ALA A 57 -7.28 -3.30 -10.47
C ALA A 57 -7.51 -3.45 -8.96
N ARG A 58 -8.61 -2.87 -8.47
CA ARG A 58 -9.07 -3.04 -7.09
C ARG A 58 -9.22 -4.53 -6.75
N ALA A 59 -8.94 -4.89 -5.49
CA ALA A 59 -9.00 -6.26 -5.00
C ALA A 59 -8.00 -7.22 -5.67
N SER A 60 -6.99 -6.69 -6.37
CA SER A 60 -5.79 -7.45 -6.74
C SER A 60 -4.80 -7.52 -5.57
N ARG A 61 -3.75 -8.33 -5.72
CA ARG A 61 -2.70 -8.48 -4.69
C ARG A 61 -1.72 -7.30 -4.65
N GLY A 62 -1.66 -6.48 -5.71
CA GLY A 62 -0.68 -5.40 -5.85
C GLY A 62 0.73 -5.88 -6.21
N GLY A 63 1.57 -4.92 -6.61
CA GLY A 63 3.00 -5.12 -6.85
C GLY A 63 3.82 -5.11 -5.57
N LEU A 64 4.94 -5.83 -5.55
CA LEU A 64 5.87 -5.81 -4.43
C LEU A 64 6.81 -4.60 -4.53
N LEU A 65 7.06 -3.95 -3.40
CA LEU A 65 8.16 -3.00 -3.29
C LEU A 65 9.52 -3.67 -3.56
N PRO A 66 10.55 -2.91 -3.95
CA PRO A 66 11.88 -3.44 -4.19
C PRO A 66 12.42 -4.18 -2.97
N ARG A 67 13.33 -5.14 -3.22
CA ARG A 67 13.98 -5.90 -2.14
C ARG A 67 14.62 -4.95 -1.13
N GLY A 68 14.43 -5.23 0.15
CA GLY A 68 14.89 -4.37 1.25
C GLY A 68 13.87 -3.34 1.75
N TRP A 69 12.76 -3.11 1.02
CA TRP A 69 11.69 -2.19 1.40
C TRP A 69 10.36 -2.86 1.75
N GLN A 70 10.31 -4.20 1.74
CA GLN A 70 9.08 -4.96 1.98
C GLN A 70 8.67 -5.04 3.45
N LYS A 71 9.57 -4.68 4.39
CA LYS A 71 9.25 -4.56 5.80
C LYS A 71 8.84 -3.12 6.11
N VAL A 72 7.63 -2.77 5.68
CA VAL A 72 7.06 -1.43 5.90
C VAL A 72 6.54 -1.32 7.32
N ASP A 73 6.91 -0.24 8.00
CA ASP A 73 6.41 0.09 9.35
C ASP A 73 5.35 1.20 9.30
N GLY A 74 5.35 2.04 8.26
CA GLY A 74 4.36 3.09 8.09
C GLY A 74 4.44 3.81 6.74
N LEU A 75 3.40 4.58 6.44
CA LEU A 75 3.32 5.45 5.27
C LEU A 75 3.05 6.89 5.71
N ASP A 76 3.51 7.85 4.91
CA ASP A 76 3.25 9.28 5.10
C ASP A 76 3.08 9.95 3.73
N VAL A 77 2.33 11.04 3.67
CA VAL A 77 2.07 11.77 2.42
C VAL A 77 2.51 13.22 2.57
N GLN A 78 3.28 13.72 1.61
CA GLN A 78 3.69 15.11 1.48
C GLN A 78 3.01 15.78 0.28
#